data_AF-B4R6D0-F1
#
_entry.id   AF-B4R6D0-F1
#
_cell.length_a   1.000
_cell.length_b   1.000
_cell.length_c   1.000
_cell.angle_alpha   90.00
_cell.angle_beta   90.00
_cell.angle_gamma   90.00
#
_symmetry.space_group_name_H-M   'P 1'
#
loop_
_entity.id
_entity.type
_entity.pdbx_description
1 polymer ?
#
loop_
_entity_poly.entity_id
_entity_poly.type
_entity_poly.pdbx_seq_one_letter_code
_entity_poly.pdbx_strand_id
1 'polypeptide(L)'
;MFTVDAGEGSSVANETPLKSQFHEQKLVEHYCRQTQLLKLVQGSSGRFVANYRSSRRPEDLLAPIQLRLDFEYRQLLEISPQLLQLIVEEPLQFQEAVRYSVYGLIRSHLKDAGLKAIDINQLHAHWRLVGLPFTPGLQFEPRDQLIRLGLSQIRGILAAFTPQETLVLQSIWYCGSGCMRNAIQTSSTDAFLVHEILSQLHC
;
A
#
# COMPACT_ATOMS: atom_id res chain seq x y z
N MET A 1 25.70 58.82 7.54
CA MET A 1 25.57 57.98 8.73
C MET A 1 24.09 57.95 9.07
N PHE A 2 23.38 56.90 8.69
CA PHE A 2 21.98 56.67 9.01
C PHE A 2 21.78 55.17 9.19
N THR A 3 21.47 54.77 10.42
CA THR A 3 21.00 53.46 10.84
C THR A 3 19.52 53.34 10.49
N VAL A 4 19.10 52.17 10.02
CA VAL A 4 17.68 51.79 9.94
C VAL A 4 17.54 50.45 10.65
N ASP A 5 16.88 50.51 11.80
CA ASP A 5 16.50 49.38 12.63
C ASP A 5 15.38 48.55 12.00
N ALA A 6 15.33 47.30 12.48
CA ALA A 6 14.43 46.20 12.22
C ALA A 6 12.98 46.54 11.77
N GLY A 7 12.55 45.86 10.71
CA GLY A 7 11.14 45.69 10.34
C GLY A 7 10.87 44.24 9.97
N GLU A 8 10.34 43.50 10.93
CA GLU A 8 9.50 42.30 10.80
C GLU A 8 9.86 41.28 9.70
N GLY A 9 10.74 40.34 10.07
CA GLY A 9 10.73 39.03 9.46
C GLY A 9 9.39 38.36 9.76
N SER A 10 8.48 38.39 8.79
CA SER A 10 7.33 37.49 8.75
C SER A 10 7.89 36.07 8.72
N SER A 11 8.02 35.45 9.90
CA SER A 11 8.10 34.02 10.02
C SER A 11 6.77 33.49 9.51
N VAL A 12 6.71 33.21 8.21
CA VAL A 12 5.72 32.28 7.67
C VAL A 12 5.96 30.99 8.43
N ALA A 13 5.15 30.81 9.49
CA ALA A 13 5.05 29.53 10.15
C ALA A 13 4.58 28.57 9.06
N ASN A 14 5.54 27.81 8.50
CA ASN A 14 5.24 26.59 7.79
C ASN A 14 4.69 25.62 8.84
N GLU A 15 3.47 25.86 9.29
CA GLU A 15 2.63 24.84 9.90
C GLU A 15 2.29 23.88 8.77
N THR A 16 3.23 23.01 8.43
CA THR A 16 2.85 21.70 7.91
C THR A 16 2.08 21.07 9.05
N PRO A 17 0.75 20.87 8.93
CA PRO A 17 0.07 20.11 9.96
C PRO A 17 0.74 18.74 9.93
N LEU A 18 1.35 18.35 11.05
CA LEU A 18 1.83 16.99 11.25
C LEU A 18 0.61 16.06 11.10
N LYS A 19 0.33 15.64 9.87
CA LYS A 19 -0.69 14.64 9.59
C LYS A 19 -0.22 13.40 10.33
N SER A 20 -0.99 13.00 11.34
CA SER A 20 -0.65 11.81 12.10
C SER A 20 -0.88 10.59 11.22
N GLN A 21 0.00 9.59 11.31
CA GLN A 21 -0.18 8.29 10.62
C GLN A 21 -1.57 7.68 10.88
N PHE A 22 -2.17 7.97 12.04
CA PHE A 22 -3.53 7.56 12.37
C PHE A 22 -4.60 8.20 11.47
N HIS A 23 -4.43 9.48 11.12
CA HIS A 23 -5.34 10.18 10.22
C HIS A 23 -5.34 9.56 8.82
N GLU A 24 -4.15 9.26 8.28
CA GLU A 24 -4.00 8.63 6.96
C GLU A 24 -4.61 7.23 6.92
N GLN A 25 -4.37 6.44 7.96
CA GLN A 25 -5.01 5.13 8.12
C GLN A 25 -6.54 5.26 8.10
N LYS A 26 -7.10 6.26 8.78
CA LYS A 26 -8.54 6.52 8.80
C LYS A 26 -9.08 6.94 7.43
N LEU A 27 -8.34 7.72 6.66
CA LEU A 27 -8.73 8.06 5.28
C LEU A 27 -8.82 6.80 4.41
N VAL A 28 -7.82 5.92 4.47
CA VAL A 28 -7.84 4.64 3.73
C VAL A 28 -9.00 3.76 4.19
N GLU A 29 -9.19 3.60 5.50
CA GLU A 29 -10.26 2.78 6.07
C GLU A 29 -11.63 3.30 5.62
N HIS A 30 -11.85 4.61 5.68
CA HIS A 30 -13.09 5.25 5.25
C HIS A 30 -13.36 5.01 3.77
N TYR A 31 -12.36 5.24 2.91
CA TYR A 31 -12.47 4.98 1.47
C TYR A 31 -12.76 3.51 1.19
N CYS A 32 -12.09 2.57 1.87
CA CYS A 32 -12.36 1.15 1.70
C CYS A 32 -13.82 0.81 2.02
N ARG A 33 -14.38 1.37 3.10
CA ARG A 33 -15.76 1.13 3.54
C ARG A 33 -16.81 1.69 2.57
N GLN A 34 -16.47 2.73 1.81
CA GLN A 34 -17.38 3.35 0.85
C GLN A 34 -17.26 2.77 -0.57
N THR A 35 -16.32 1.85 -0.80
CA THR A 35 -16.03 1.28 -2.11
C THR A 35 -16.11 -0.24 -2.10
N GLN A 36 -15.88 -0.88 -3.25
CA GLN A 36 -15.82 -2.34 -3.33
C GLN A 36 -14.57 -2.92 -2.64
N LEU A 37 -13.59 -2.09 -2.29
CA LEU A 37 -12.36 -2.54 -1.64
C LEU A 37 -12.63 -3.24 -0.31
N LEU A 38 -13.61 -2.79 0.49
CA LEU A 38 -13.99 -3.52 1.71
C LEU A 38 -14.42 -4.96 1.42
N LYS A 39 -15.19 -5.19 0.36
CA LYS A 39 -15.62 -6.54 -0.02
C LYS A 39 -14.44 -7.41 -0.45
N LEU A 40 -13.43 -6.84 -1.11
CA LEU A 40 -12.20 -7.57 -1.44
C LEU A 40 -11.42 -7.96 -0.18
N VAL A 41 -11.32 -7.07 0.80
CA VAL A 41 -10.70 -7.34 2.12
C VAL A 41 -11.44 -8.44 2.88
N GLN A 42 -12.77 -8.34 2.93
CA GLN A 42 -13.62 -9.36 3.56
C GLN A 42 -13.55 -10.70 2.82
N GLY A 43 -13.53 -10.68 1.48
CA GLY A 43 -13.41 -11.88 0.66
C GLY A 43 -12.08 -12.60 0.86
N SER A 44 -10.96 -11.87 0.92
CA SER A 44 -9.65 -12.49 1.15
C SER A 44 -9.52 -13.07 2.56
N SER A 45 -9.90 -12.30 3.57
CA SER A 45 -9.91 -12.80 4.96
C SER A 45 -10.93 -13.93 5.16
N GLY A 46 -12.07 -13.90 4.48
CA GLY A 46 -13.06 -14.99 4.49
C GLY A 46 -12.52 -16.29 3.90
N ARG A 47 -11.77 -16.24 2.80
CA ARG A 47 -11.07 -17.40 2.23
C ARG A 47 -10.03 -17.96 3.21
N PHE A 48 -9.27 -17.10 3.87
CA PHE A 48 -8.32 -17.50 4.92
C PHE A 48 -9.02 -18.25 6.06
N VAL A 49 -10.11 -17.70 6.59
CA VAL A 49 -10.92 -18.35 7.64
C VAL A 49 -11.50 -19.68 7.16
N ALA A 50 -12.06 -19.72 5.95
CA ALA A 50 -12.66 -20.92 5.39
C ALA A 50 -11.63 -22.04 5.22
N ASN A 51 -10.42 -21.70 4.73
CA ASN A 51 -9.32 -22.65 4.59
C ASN A 51 -8.97 -23.29 5.95
N TYR A 52 -8.72 -22.47 6.97
CA TYR A 52 -8.42 -22.96 8.33
C TYR A 52 -9.57 -23.80 8.92
N ARG A 53 -10.83 -23.39 8.72
CA ARG A 53 -11.98 -24.15 9.23
C ARG A 53 -12.12 -25.52 8.57
N SER A 54 -11.74 -25.62 7.29
CA SER A 54 -11.79 -26.87 6.53
C SER A 54 -10.68 -27.86 6.93
N SER A 55 -9.46 -27.37 7.14
CA SER A 55 -8.29 -28.21 7.43
C SER A 55 -8.08 -28.48 8.92
N ARG A 56 -8.45 -27.51 9.78
CA ARG A 56 -8.16 -27.45 11.22
C ARG A 56 -6.67 -27.54 11.58
N ARG A 57 -5.78 -27.34 10.59
CA ARG A 57 -4.33 -27.37 10.77
C ARG A 57 -3.85 -26.03 11.35
N PRO A 58 -3.13 -26.03 12.49
CA PRO A 58 -2.58 -24.79 13.08
C PRO A 58 -1.66 -24.02 12.13
N GLU A 59 -0.99 -24.71 11.20
CA GLU A 59 -0.07 -24.13 10.22
C GLU A 59 -0.80 -23.19 9.25
N ASP A 60 -2.07 -23.46 8.95
CA ASP A 60 -2.88 -22.65 8.05
C ASP A 60 -3.18 -21.25 8.64
N LEU A 61 -3.02 -21.07 9.96
CA LEU A 61 -3.11 -19.74 10.62
C LEU A 61 -1.86 -18.88 10.43
N LEU A 62 -0.80 -19.43 9.84
CA LEU A 62 0.43 -18.72 9.51
C LEU A 62 0.52 -18.40 8.01
N ALA A 63 -0.48 -18.82 7.23
CA ALA A 63 -0.48 -18.65 5.79
C ALA A 63 -0.54 -17.16 5.40
N PRO A 64 0.15 -16.75 4.31
CA PRO A 64 0.11 -15.38 3.85
C PRO A 64 -1.30 -15.00 3.39
N ILE A 65 -1.73 -13.78 3.73
CA ILE A 65 -2.94 -13.15 3.19
C ILE A 65 -2.52 -12.18 2.11
N GLN A 66 -2.73 -12.58 0.86
CA GLN A 66 -2.47 -11.75 -0.30
C GLN A 66 -3.72 -10.99 -0.72
N LEU A 67 -3.53 -9.71 -1.06
CA LEU A 67 -4.63 -8.87 -1.48
C LEU A 67 -4.17 -7.83 -2.50
N ARG A 68 -4.98 -7.62 -3.54
CA ARG A 68 -4.82 -6.54 -4.52
C ARG A 68 -5.93 -5.52 -4.33
N LEU A 69 -5.56 -4.26 -4.10
CA LEU A 69 -6.45 -3.11 -3.96
C LEU A 69 -6.22 -2.15 -5.13
N ASP A 70 -7.19 -2.06 -6.03
CA ASP A 70 -7.13 -1.13 -7.14
C ASP A 70 -7.92 0.13 -6.74
N PHE A 71 -7.20 1.22 -6.50
CA PHE A 71 -7.76 2.53 -6.18
C PHE A 71 -8.01 3.30 -7.48
N GLU A 72 -9.27 3.59 -7.77
CA GLU A 72 -9.67 4.28 -9.00
C GLU A 72 -9.51 5.79 -8.86
N TYR A 73 -8.72 6.42 -9.74
CA TYR A 73 -8.41 7.86 -9.69
C TYR A 73 -9.67 8.72 -9.68
N ARG A 74 -10.65 8.42 -10.55
CA ARG A 74 -11.92 9.17 -10.62
C ARG A 74 -12.73 9.04 -9.34
N GLN A 75 -12.81 7.83 -8.78
CA GLN A 75 -13.53 7.59 -7.54
C GLN A 75 -12.83 8.25 -6.34
N LEU A 76 -11.49 8.30 -6.34
CA LEU A 76 -10.72 9.02 -5.34
C LEU A 76 -10.98 10.53 -5.40
N LEU A 77 -11.07 11.12 -6.60
CA LEU A 77 -11.43 12.54 -6.76
C LEU A 77 -12.80 12.87 -6.17
N GLU A 78 -13.77 11.96 -6.27
CA GLU A 78 -15.13 12.18 -5.78
C GLU A 78 -15.25 11.93 -4.27
N ILE A 79 -14.67 10.84 -3.78
CA ILE A 79 -14.87 10.34 -2.42
C ILE A 79 -13.85 10.93 -1.45
N SER A 80 -12.57 10.99 -1.84
CA SER A 80 -11.49 11.39 -0.94
C SER A 80 -10.32 12.07 -1.67
N PRO A 81 -10.48 13.35 -2.04
CA PRO A 81 -9.41 14.14 -2.67
C PRO A 81 -8.13 14.20 -1.83
N GLN A 82 -8.27 14.23 -0.50
CA GLN A 82 -7.13 14.24 0.43
C GLN A 82 -6.34 12.92 0.36
N LEU A 83 -7.04 11.79 0.20
CA LEU A 83 -6.39 10.50 0.01
C LEU A 83 -5.69 10.43 -1.35
N LEU A 84 -6.29 11.00 -2.40
CA LEU A 84 -5.64 11.11 -3.71
C LEU A 84 -4.33 11.91 -3.63
N GLN A 85 -4.34 13.04 -2.91
CA GLN A 85 -3.14 13.84 -2.71
C GLN A 85 -2.05 13.01 -2.01
N LEU A 86 -2.39 12.30 -0.92
CA LEU A 86 -1.46 11.42 -0.21
C LEU A 86 -0.88 10.34 -1.13
N ILE A 87 -1.72 9.69 -1.94
CA ILE A 87 -1.31 8.66 -2.90
C ILE A 87 -0.27 9.22 -3.88
N VAL A 88 -0.54 10.41 -4.44
CA VAL A 88 0.30 10.99 -5.49
C VAL A 88 1.59 11.59 -4.94
N GLU A 89 1.53 12.31 -3.83
CA GLU A 89 2.67 13.06 -3.29
C GLU A 89 3.54 12.20 -2.36
N GLU A 90 2.94 11.30 -1.59
CA GLU A 90 3.61 10.52 -0.56
C GLU A 90 3.27 9.01 -0.65
N PRO A 91 3.58 8.34 -1.79
CA PRO A 91 3.16 6.96 -2.04
C PRO A 91 3.69 5.94 -1.02
N LEU A 92 4.85 6.22 -0.39
CA LEU A 92 5.41 5.38 0.67
C LEU A 92 4.57 5.46 1.96
N GLN A 93 4.18 6.66 2.37
CA GLN A 93 3.31 6.85 3.54
C GLN A 93 1.92 6.26 3.27
N PHE A 94 1.40 6.45 2.05
CA PHE A 94 0.17 5.81 1.62
C PHE A 94 0.25 4.27 1.70
N GLN A 95 1.35 3.67 1.27
CA GLN A 95 1.55 2.22 1.34
C GLN A 95 1.50 1.72 2.80
N GLU A 96 2.13 2.42 3.73
CA GLU A 96 2.04 2.10 5.16
C GLU A 96 0.61 2.23 5.67
N ALA A 97 -0.07 3.33 5.34
CA ALA A 97 -1.46 3.55 5.72
C ALA A 97 -2.37 2.42 5.21
N VAL A 98 -2.21 1.98 3.96
CA VAL A 98 -2.92 0.83 3.40
C VAL A 98 -2.64 -0.44 4.19
N ARG A 99 -1.37 -0.73 4.48
CA ARG A 99 -0.97 -1.93 5.22
C ARG A 99 -1.65 -1.99 6.60
N TYR A 100 -1.58 -0.91 7.37
CA TYR A 100 -2.15 -0.87 8.72
C TYR A 100 -3.67 -0.84 8.72
N SER A 101 -4.31 -0.14 7.77
CA SER A 101 -5.76 -0.10 7.67
C SER A 101 -6.35 -1.44 7.26
N VAL A 102 -5.77 -2.10 6.25
CA VAL A 102 -6.20 -3.44 5.81
C VAL A 102 -5.97 -4.46 6.92
N TYR A 103 -4.83 -4.39 7.62
CA TYR A 103 -4.56 -5.22 8.79
C TYR A 103 -5.65 -5.06 9.86
N GLY A 104 -6.05 -3.82 10.18
CA GLY A 104 -7.14 -3.55 11.12
C GLY A 104 -8.47 -4.15 10.68
N LEU A 105 -8.83 -4.02 9.40
CA LEU A 105 -10.06 -4.58 8.83
C LEU A 105 -10.07 -6.11 8.89
N ILE A 106 -8.96 -6.75 8.49
CA ILE A 106 -8.83 -8.22 8.55
C ILE A 106 -8.89 -8.70 9.99
N ARG A 107 -8.17 -8.04 10.91
CA ARG A 107 -8.19 -8.39 12.33
C ARG A 107 -9.59 -8.34 12.92
N SER A 108 -10.40 -7.34 12.54
CA SER A 108 -11.80 -7.27 12.94
C SER A 108 -12.56 -8.50 12.44
N HIS A 109 -12.44 -8.82 11.15
CA HIS A 109 -13.13 -9.95 10.54
C HIS A 109 -12.72 -11.30 11.15
N LEU A 110 -11.44 -11.49 11.46
CA LEU A 110 -10.93 -12.69 12.15
C LEU A 110 -11.49 -12.81 13.57
N LYS A 111 -11.57 -11.69 14.30
CA LYS A 111 -12.16 -11.65 15.64
C LYS A 111 -13.64 -12.06 15.60
N ASP A 112 -14.40 -11.53 14.64
CA ASP A 112 -15.82 -11.88 14.44
C ASP A 112 -15.99 -13.37 14.08
N ALA A 113 -14.99 -13.96 13.42
CA ALA A 113 -14.93 -15.38 13.11
C ALA A 113 -14.44 -16.28 14.26
N GLY A 114 -14.10 -15.71 15.42
CA GLY A 114 -13.59 -16.43 16.60
C GLY A 114 -12.12 -16.87 16.51
N LEU A 115 -11.34 -16.28 15.61
CA LEU A 115 -9.92 -16.60 15.40
C LEU A 115 -8.99 -15.60 16.11
N LYS A 116 -7.77 -16.06 16.40
CA LYS A 116 -6.70 -15.18 16.92
C LYS A 116 -6.27 -14.17 15.85
N ALA A 117 -5.68 -13.07 16.31
CA ALA A 117 -5.05 -12.10 15.42
C ALA A 117 -3.87 -12.75 14.67
N ILE A 118 -3.70 -12.36 13.41
CA ILE A 118 -2.53 -12.68 12.59
C ILE A 118 -1.40 -11.68 12.86
N ASP A 119 -0.19 -12.05 12.45
CA ASP A 119 0.95 -11.13 12.38
C ASP A 119 0.77 -10.18 11.18
N ILE A 120 1.13 -8.90 11.32
CA ILE A 120 1.07 -7.92 10.22
C ILE A 120 1.99 -8.29 9.06
N ASN A 121 3.01 -9.11 9.30
CA ASN A 121 3.91 -9.63 8.28
C ASN A 121 3.28 -10.75 7.43
N GLN A 122 2.14 -11.31 7.86
CA GLN A 122 1.35 -12.22 7.00
C GLN A 122 0.55 -11.46 5.94
N LEU A 123 0.36 -10.15 6.10
CA LEU A 123 -0.42 -9.35 5.18
C LEU A 123 0.46 -8.83 4.03
N HIS A 124 0.13 -9.27 2.83
CA HIS A 124 0.72 -8.80 1.58
C HIS A 124 -0.35 -8.04 0.79
N ALA A 125 -0.56 -6.77 1.17
CA ALA A 125 -1.51 -5.88 0.52
C ALA A 125 -0.81 -5.07 -0.58
N HIS A 126 -1.06 -5.44 -1.83
CA HIS A 126 -0.59 -4.74 -3.00
C HIS A 126 -1.65 -3.72 -3.40
N TRP A 127 -1.26 -2.48 -3.57
CA TRP A 127 -2.16 -1.43 -4.02
C TRP A 127 -1.75 -0.93 -5.40
N ARG A 128 -2.72 -0.42 -6.15
CA ARG A 128 -2.51 0.21 -7.46
C ARG A 128 -3.37 1.44 -7.58
N LEU A 129 -2.86 2.45 -8.26
CA LEU A 129 -3.66 3.58 -8.70
C LEU A 129 -4.04 3.38 -10.16
N VAL A 130 -5.34 3.28 -10.45
CA VAL A 130 -5.88 3.06 -11.79
C VAL A 130 -6.37 4.38 -12.36
N GLY A 131 -5.99 4.68 -13.60
CA GLY A 131 -6.48 5.85 -14.31
C GLY A 131 -5.84 7.19 -13.90
N LEU A 132 -4.65 7.18 -13.30
CA LEU A 132 -3.86 8.40 -13.09
C LEU A 132 -3.68 9.13 -14.44
N PRO A 133 -3.90 10.46 -14.53
CA PRO A 133 -3.67 11.22 -15.75
C PRO A 133 -2.21 11.15 -16.21
N PHE A 134 -2.02 11.11 -17.53
CA PHE A 134 -0.70 11.04 -18.14
C PHE A 134 0.07 12.37 -17.96
N THR A 135 1.31 12.28 -17.51
CA THR A 135 2.22 13.43 -17.42
C THR A 135 3.20 13.40 -18.59
N PRO A 136 3.04 14.26 -19.61
CA PRO A 136 3.95 14.28 -20.75
C PRO A 136 5.34 14.79 -20.35
N GLY A 137 6.38 14.31 -21.04
CA GLY A 137 7.73 14.88 -20.94
C GLY A 137 8.63 14.34 -19.83
N LEU A 138 8.09 13.63 -18.82
CA LEU A 138 8.85 13.15 -17.65
C LEU A 138 10.07 12.28 -18.02
N GLN A 139 9.98 11.54 -19.13
CA GLN A 139 11.04 10.66 -19.64
C GLN A 139 12.19 11.40 -20.35
N PHE A 140 12.01 12.68 -20.66
CA PHE A 140 12.94 13.51 -21.41
C PHE A 140 13.40 14.75 -20.64
N GLU A 141 12.92 14.95 -19.39
CA GLU A 141 13.35 16.06 -18.56
C GLU A 141 14.81 15.88 -18.13
N PRO A 142 15.65 16.92 -18.26
CA PRO A 142 17.03 16.87 -17.82
C PRO A 142 17.07 16.65 -16.31
N ARG A 143 17.98 15.77 -15.86
CA ARG A 143 18.14 15.35 -14.45
C ARG A 143 18.34 16.52 -13.46
N ASP A 144 18.70 17.69 -13.96
CA ASP A 144 18.91 18.91 -13.18
C ASP A 144 17.61 19.65 -12.82
N GLN A 145 16.46 19.27 -13.42
CA GLN A 145 15.14 19.68 -12.94
C GLN A 145 14.65 18.66 -11.92
N LEU A 146 14.37 19.16 -10.72
CA LEU A 146 13.87 18.43 -9.56
C LEU A 146 12.66 17.56 -9.95
N ILE A 147 12.89 16.29 -10.28
CA ILE A 147 11.82 15.31 -10.43
C ILE A 147 11.06 15.31 -9.10
N ARG A 148 9.82 15.81 -9.13
CA ARG A 148 8.98 15.84 -7.94
C ARG A 148 8.81 14.40 -7.46
N LEU A 149 9.24 14.11 -6.22
CA LEU A 149 9.00 12.83 -5.59
C LEU A 149 7.49 12.58 -5.54
N GLY A 150 7.04 11.42 -6.03
CA GLY A 150 5.62 11.09 -6.13
C GLY A 150 5.32 10.03 -7.18
N LEU A 151 4.05 9.68 -7.34
CA LEU A 151 3.58 8.80 -8.42
C LEU A 151 3.58 9.54 -9.76
N SER A 152 4.02 8.83 -10.80
CA SER A 152 3.95 9.30 -12.18
C SER A 152 3.41 8.19 -13.09
N GLN A 153 2.70 8.60 -14.15
CA GLN A 153 2.29 7.70 -15.22
C GLN A 153 3.16 7.99 -16.45
N ILE A 154 3.90 6.98 -16.90
CA ILE A 154 4.73 7.03 -18.10
C ILE A 154 4.16 6.05 -19.14
N ARG A 155 4.31 6.39 -20.42
CA ARG A 155 3.95 5.52 -21.55
C ARG A 155 5.15 5.36 -22.46
N GLY A 156 5.48 4.13 -22.82
CA GLY A 156 6.63 3.82 -23.65
C GLY A 156 6.54 2.42 -24.28
N ILE A 157 7.55 2.08 -25.08
CA ILE A 157 7.67 0.77 -25.70
C ILE A 157 8.57 -0.11 -24.82
N LEU A 158 8.08 -1.30 -24.48
CA LEU A 158 8.87 -2.29 -23.76
C LEU A 158 9.91 -2.90 -24.71
N ALA A 159 11.18 -2.56 -24.51
CA ALA A 159 12.27 -3.01 -25.39
C ALA A 159 12.95 -4.31 -24.92
N ALA A 160 12.93 -4.60 -23.61
CA ALA A 160 13.52 -5.80 -23.03
C ALA A 160 12.83 -6.15 -21.70
N PHE A 161 12.83 -7.43 -21.33
CA PHE A 161 12.33 -7.90 -20.03
C PHE A 161 13.18 -9.08 -19.54
N THR A 162 13.30 -9.23 -18.23
CA THR A 162 13.91 -10.42 -17.61
C THR A 162 12.90 -11.56 -17.54
N PRO A 163 13.32 -12.83 -17.69
CA PRO A 163 12.44 -13.98 -17.50
C PRO A 163 11.79 -13.97 -16.11
N GLN A 164 10.66 -14.69 -15.98
CA GLN A 164 9.96 -14.80 -14.71
C GLN A 164 10.83 -15.51 -13.67
N GLU A 165 11.03 -14.84 -12.54
CA GLU A 165 11.72 -15.40 -11.38
C GLU A 165 10.71 -15.73 -10.28
N THR A 166 10.91 -16.86 -9.60
CA THR A 166 10.09 -17.23 -8.44
C THR A 166 10.72 -16.63 -7.18
N LEU A 167 9.98 -15.75 -6.52
CA LEU A 167 10.40 -15.08 -5.30
C LEU A 167 9.67 -15.66 -4.08
N VAL A 168 10.40 -15.86 -2.99
CA VAL A 168 9.83 -16.28 -1.71
C VAL A 168 9.23 -15.06 -1.03
N LEU A 169 7.90 -15.03 -0.93
CA LEU A 169 7.14 -13.93 -0.31
C LEU A 169 7.20 -13.97 1.23
N GLN A 170 7.10 -15.18 1.78
CA GLN A 170 7.07 -15.42 3.22
C GLN A 170 7.75 -16.76 3.52
N SER A 171 8.64 -16.76 4.51
CA SER A 171 9.23 -17.98 5.07
C SER A 171 8.71 -18.19 6.48
N ILE A 172 8.33 -19.44 6.79
CA ILE A 172 7.84 -19.85 8.10
C ILE A 172 8.85 -20.84 8.67
N TRP A 173 9.44 -20.49 9.81
CA TRP A 173 10.42 -21.34 10.48
C TRP A 173 9.80 -22.04 11.69
N TYR A 174 9.90 -23.37 11.71
CA TYR A 174 9.41 -24.21 12.79
C TYR A 174 10.56 -24.66 13.69
N CYS A 175 10.38 -24.54 14.99
CA CYS A 175 11.36 -25.01 15.97
C CYS A 175 11.19 -26.52 16.21
N GLY A 176 12.18 -27.33 15.80
CA GLY A 176 12.16 -28.79 15.95
C GLY A 176 12.11 -29.29 17.40
N SER A 177 12.41 -28.44 18.39
CA SER A 177 12.30 -28.73 19.83
C SER A 177 10.93 -28.39 20.43
N GLY A 178 9.91 -28.12 19.61
CA GLY A 178 8.53 -27.89 20.07
C GLY A 178 8.26 -26.52 20.69
N CYS A 179 9.17 -25.55 20.51
CA CYS A 179 8.97 -24.20 21.00
C CYS A 179 7.89 -23.49 20.16
N MET A 180 6.80 -23.02 20.78
CA MET A 180 5.68 -22.32 20.12
C MET A 180 6.01 -20.92 19.55
N ARG A 181 7.28 -20.58 19.33
CA ARG A 181 7.69 -19.33 18.68
C ARG A 181 7.97 -19.61 17.21
N ASN A 182 6.90 -19.67 16.43
CA ASN A 182 7.03 -19.63 14.97
C ASN A 182 7.49 -18.23 14.59
N ALA A 183 8.62 -18.13 13.88
CA ALA A 183 9.10 -16.86 13.35
C ALA A 183 8.64 -16.75 11.91
N ILE A 184 7.87 -15.71 11.63
CA ILE A 184 7.51 -15.33 10.26
C ILE A 184 8.58 -14.35 9.80
N GLN A 185 9.41 -14.79 8.86
CA GLN A 185 10.36 -13.92 8.19
C GLN A 185 9.82 -13.61 6.81
N THR A 186 9.40 -12.37 6.64
CA THR A 186 9.18 -11.80 5.32
C THR A 186 10.54 -11.39 4.77
N SER A 187 11.03 -12.08 3.76
CA SER A 187 11.95 -11.46 2.81
C SER A 187 11.16 -10.34 2.16
N SER A 188 11.35 -9.11 2.66
CA SER A 188 10.72 -7.94 2.07
C SER A 188 11.31 -7.74 0.69
N THR A 189 10.74 -8.42 -0.30
CA THR A 189 10.52 -7.72 -1.54
C THR A 189 9.43 -6.68 -1.27
N ASP A 190 9.81 -5.60 -0.55
CA ASP A 190 9.27 -4.25 -0.78
C ASP A 190 9.72 -3.75 -2.16
N ALA A 191 9.85 -4.67 -3.10
CA ALA A 191 9.93 -4.35 -4.49
C ALA A 191 8.52 -3.90 -4.83
N PHE A 192 8.44 -2.62 -5.22
CA PHE A 192 7.64 -2.23 -6.36
C PHE A 192 7.94 -3.19 -7.52
N LEU A 193 7.43 -4.42 -7.45
CA LEU A 193 7.42 -5.35 -8.55
C LEU A 193 6.47 -4.70 -9.52
N VAL A 194 7.08 -4.02 -10.47
CA VAL A 194 6.52 -3.44 -11.69
C VAL A 194 5.71 -4.54 -12.37
N HIS A 195 4.49 -4.76 -11.90
CA HIS A 195 3.60 -5.79 -12.40
C HIS A 195 2.27 -5.11 -12.66
N GLU A 196 2.20 -4.46 -13.82
CA GLU A 196 1.26 -4.76 -14.90
C GLU A 196 1.43 -3.60 -15.88
N ILE A 197 2.39 -3.73 -16.82
CA ILE A 197 2.27 -3.00 -18.08
C ILE A 197 0.98 -3.58 -18.69
N LEU A 198 -0.14 -2.89 -18.50
CA LEU A 198 -1.33 -3.07 -19.31
C LEU A 198 -0.96 -2.61 -20.71
N SER A 199 -0.23 -3.46 -21.44
CA SER A 199 -0.24 -3.42 -22.88
C SER A 199 -1.66 -3.83 -23.28
N GLN A 200 -2.55 -2.86 -23.44
CA GLN A 200 -3.64 -3.02 -24.40
C GLN A 200 -2.99 -3.11 -25.78
N LEU A 201 -2.41 -4.27 -26.08
CA LEU A 201 -2.12 -4.69 -27.43
C LEU A 201 -3.48 -4.91 -28.08
N HIS A 202 -4.00 -3.87 -28.71
CA HIS A 202 -4.92 -4.07 -29.81
C HIS A 202 -4.11 -4.74 -30.92
N CYS A 203 -4.25 -6.07 -31.02
CA CYS A 203 -4.07 -6.76 -32.29
C CYS A 203 -5.32 -6.52 -33.16
#